data_AF-A0A831YIV1-F1
#
_entry.id   AF-A0A831YIV1-F1
#
_cell.length_a   1.000
_cell.length_b   1.000
_cell.length_c   1.000
_cell.angle_alpha   90.00
_cell.angle_beta   90.00
_cell.angle_gamma   90.00
#
_symmetry.space_group_name_H-M   'P 1'
#
loop_
_entity.id
_entity.type
_entity.pdbx_description
1 polymer ?
#
loop_
_entity_poly.entity_id
_entity_poly.type
_entity_poly.pdbx_seq_one_letter_code
_entity_poly.pdbx_strand_id
1 'polypeptide(L)'
;MPLIRIYTDERGEPRARIVEEDDNYVVSMDVFKEVPAPPPDAEVLQIGERYRIYIRRRLLLRGVCEFVYFQFPGGVQLINAKYVGPDDPETAVEMLAKAYQEEVAKGEENRQD
;
A
#
# COMPACT_ATOMS: atom_id res chain seq x y z
N MET A 1 -6.65 -3.23 23.49
CA MET A 1 -5.45 -2.47 23.05
C MET A 1 -4.89 -3.17 21.83
N PRO A 2 -4.70 -2.50 20.70
CA PRO A 2 -4.18 -3.13 19.50
C PRO A 2 -2.73 -3.59 19.72
N LEU A 3 -2.41 -4.81 19.30
CA LEU A 3 -1.04 -5.31 19.32
C LEU A 3 -0.33 -4.83 18.05
N ILE A 4 0.75 -4.07 18.22
CA ILE A 4 1.56 -3.56 17.11
C ILE A 4 2.87 -4.35 17.06
N ARG A 5 3.16 -4.96 15.91
CA ARG A 5 4.40 -5.69 15.64
C ARG A 5 5.09 -5.11 14.41
N ILE A 6 6.42 -5.06 14.44
CA ILE A 6 7.23 -4.74 13.26
C ILE A 6 7.71 -6.07 12.70
N TYR A 7 7.40 -6.33 11.44
CA TYR A 7 7.96 -7.44 10.68
C TYR A 7 9.30 -6.98 10.09
N THR A 8 10.37 -7.68 10.45
CA THR A 8 11.72 -7.49 9.91
C THR A 8 12.06 -8.62 8.96
N ASP A 9 12.73 -8.32 7.85
CA ASP A 9 13.24 -9.36 6.95
C ASP A 9 14.46 -10.10 7.52
N GLU A 10 14.99 -11.06 6.76
CA GLU A 10 16.17 -11.86 7.12
C GLU A 10 17.43 -11.02 7.39
N ARG A 11 17.47 -9.77 6.93
CA ARG A 11 18.56 -8.82 7.16
C ARG A 11 18.32 -7.94 8.39
N GLY A 12 17.18 -8.09 9.05
CA GLY A 12 16.77 -7.26 10.19
C GLY A 12 16.13 -5.94 9.79
N GLU A 13 15.86 -5.71 8.50
CA GLU A 13 15.29 -4.45 8.02
C GLU A 13 13.75 -4.46 8.19
N PRO A 14 13.15 -3.39 8.74
CA PRO A 14 11.70 -3.31 8.92
C PRO A 14 11.00 -3.26 7.56
N ARG A 15 10.16 -4.25 7.28
CA ARG A 15 9.42 -4.36 6.01
C ARG A 15 7.93 -4.12 6.12
N ALA A 16 7.33 -4.42 7.26
CA ALA A 16 5.91 -4.15 7.47
C ALA A 16 5.60 -3.84 8.93
N ARG A 17 4.51 -3.11 9.16
CA ARG A 17 3.85 -2.98 10.46
C ARG A 17 2.60 -3.84 10.44
N ILE A 18 2.42 -4.65 11.47
CA ILE A 18 1.26 -5.52 11.65
C ILE A 18 0.50 -5.02 12.87
N VAL A 19 -0.78 -4.74 12.71
CA VAL A 19 -1.69 -4.37 13.80
C VAL A 19 -2.82 -5.38 13.84
N GLU A 20 -3.11 -5.93 15.01
CA GLU A 20 -4.25 -6.84 15.22
C GLU A 20 -5.42 -6.08 15.88
N GLU A 21 -6.61 -6.20 15.28
CA GLU A 21 -7.85 -5.57 15.74
C GLU A 21 -9.05 -6.46 15.35
N ASP A 22 -9.85 -6.88 16.35
CA ASP A 22 -11.11 -7.62 16.18
C ASP A 22 -11.05 -8.75 15.12
N ASP A 23 -10.14 -9.71 15.32
CA ASP A 23 -9.86 -10.86 14.44
C ASP A 23 -9.39 -10.51 13.01
N ASN A 24 -9.03 -9.24 12.76
CA ASN A 24 -8.39 -8.80 11.53
C ASN A 24 -6.97 -8.31 11.79
N TYR A 25 -6.18 -8.39 10.74
CA TYR A 25 -4.83 -7.84 10.67
C TYR A 25 -4.79 -6.70 9.68
N VAL A 26 -4.14 -5.62 10.10
CA VAL A 26 -3.67 -4.55 9.24
C VAL A 26 -2.19 -4.74 9.02
N VAL A 27 -1.80 -5.10 7.80
CA VAL A 27 -0.39 -5.23 7.40
C VAL A 27 -0.05 -4.04 6.51
N SER A 28 0.91 -3.23 6.91
CA SER A 28 1.27 -1.97 6.22
C SER A 28 2.74 -1.97 5.83
N MET A 29 3.03 -1.76 4.55
CA MET A 29 4.37 -1.59 3.99
C MET A 29 4.56 -0.15 3.49
N ASP A 30 5.64 0.51 3.94
CA ASP A 30 6.02 1.82 3.42
C ASP A 30 6.85 1.61 2.14
N VAL A 31 6.37 2.12 1.01
CA VAL A 31 6.85 1.76 -0.34
C VAL A 31 7.03 3.00 -1.21
N PHE A 32 7.90 3.91 -0.79
CA PHE A 32 8.15 5.20 -1.46
C PHE A 32 8.66 5.04 -2.90
N LYS A 33 7.75 5.00 -3.88
CA LYS A 33 8.06 4.84 -5.30
C LYS A 33 7.37 5.93 -6.12
N GLU A 34 8.16 6.64 -6.93
CA GLU A 34 7.63 7.61 -7.88
C GLU A 34 6.84 6.92 -8.99
N VAL A 35 5.67 7.48 -9.31
CA VAL A 35 4.79 7.01 -10.38
C VAL A 35 4.41 8.19 -11.28
N PRO A 36 4.17 7.97 -12.58
CA PRO A 36 3.95 9.06 -13.53
C PRO A 36 2.66 9.85 -13.25
N ALA A 37 1.61 9.17 -12.77
CA ALA A 37 0.32 9.75 -12.45
C ALA A 37 -0.41 8.91 -11.39
N PRO A 38 -1.43 9.45 -10.70
CA PRO A 38 -2.28 8.66 -9.83
C PRO A 38 -3.13 7.68 -10.66
N PRO A 39 -3.56 6.54 -10.11
CA PRO A 39 -4.43 5.61 -10.83
C PRO A 39 -5.78 6.28 -11.18
N PRO A 40 -6.31 6.06 -12.39
CA PRO A 40 -7.55 6.72 -12.85
C PRO A 40 -8.80 6.24 -12.08
N ASP A 41 -8.74 5.06 -11.48
CA ASP A 41 -9.79 4.41 -10.70
C ASP A 41 -9.64 4.62 -9.18
N ALA A 42 -8.69 5.45 -8.75
CA ALA A 42 -8.46 5.70 -7.32
C ALA A 42 -9.47 6.69 -6.74
N GLU A 43 -9.90 6.43 -5.51
CA GLU A 43 -10.66 7.38 -4.69
C GLU A 43 -9.75 8.54 -4.30
N VAL A 44 -10.26 9.78 -4.38
CA VAL A 44 -9.52 10.99 -4.03
C VAL A 44 -9.92 11.50 -2.65
N LEU A 45 -8.96 11.52 -1.73
CA LEU A 45 -9.05 12.24 -0.46
C LEU A 45 -8.22 13.52 -0.58
N GLN A 46 -8.91 14.66 -0.73
CA GLN A 46 -8.25 15.95 -0.84
C GLN A 46 -7.75 16.43 0.52
N ILE A 47 -6.47 16.82 0.60
CA ILE A 47 -5.87 17.43 1.80
C ILE A 47 -5.46 18.86 1.47
N GLY A 48 -6.35 19.81 1.77
CA GLY A 48 -6.17 21.21 1.41
C GLY A 48 -6.18 21.44 -0.10
N GLU A 49 -5.52 22.49 -0.58
CA GLU A 49 -5.59 22.88 -2.00
C GLU A 49 -4.46 22.28 -2.86
N ARG A 50 -3.33 21.92 -2.24
CA ARG A 50 -2.08 21.58 -2.94
C ARG A 50 -1.72 20.09 -2.92
N TYR A 51 -2.31 19.33 -2.02
CA TYR A 51 -1.96 17.94 -1.80
C TYR A 51 -3.20 17.05 -1.97
N ARG A 52 -3.00 15.88 -2.56
CA ARG A 52 -4.06 14.90 -2.73
C ARG A 52 -3.55 13.53 -2.33
N ILE A 53 -4.38 12.80 -1.60
CA ILE A 53 -4.19 11.38 -1.38
C ILE A 53 -5.12 10.64 -2.33
N TYR A 54 -4.59 9.64 -3.01
CA TYR A 54 -5.36 8.73 -3.83
C TYR A 54 -5.31 7.35 -3.17
N ILE A 55 -6.46 6.69 -3.08
CA ILE A 55 -6.54 5.33 -2.56
C ILE A 55 -7.12 4.44 -3.64
N ARG A 56 -6.32 3.47 -4.08
CA ARG A 56 -6.77 2.40 -4.95
C ARG A 56 -6.97 1.14 -4.14
N ARG A 57 -8.14 0.52 -4.23
CA ARG A 57 -8.45 -0.71 -3.50
C ARG A 57 -8.67 -1.86 -4.45
N ARG A 58 -8.20 -3.04 -4.09
CA ARG A 58 -8.54 -4.31 -4.75
C ARG A 58 -8.61 -5.44 -3.74
N LEU A 59 -9.36 -6.49 -4.07
CA LEU A 59 -9.36 -7.70 -3.26
C LEU A 59 -7.96 -8.33 -3.24
N LEU A 60 -7.56 -8.82 -2.07
CA LEU A 60 -6.33 -9.58 -1.87
C LEU A 60 -6.61 -10.62 -0.79
N LEU A 61 -6.38 -11.89 -1.10
CA LEU A 61 -6.75 -13.00 -0.22
C LEU A 61 -8.24 -12.90 0.20
N ARG A 62 -8.56 -13.03 1.49
CA ARG A 62 -9.92 -12.84 2.05
C ARG A 62 -10.18 -11.40 2.50
N GLY A 63 -9.25 -10.50 2.26
CA GLY A 63 -9.32 -9.10 2.67
C GLY A 63 -9.21 -8.13 1.48
N VAL A 64 -8.73 -6.93 1.79
CA VAL A 64 -8.55 -5.84 0.83
C VAL A 64 -7.11 -5.35 0.89
N CYS A 65 -6.53 -5.12 -0.28
CA CYS A 65 -5.30 -4.37 -0.46
C CYS A 65 -5.64 -2.93 -0.85
N GLU A 66 -5.02 -1.97 -0.16
CA GLU A 66 -5.09 -0.55 -0.45
C GLU A 66 -3.71 -0.03 -0.86
N PHE A 67 -3.64 0.68 -1.96
CA PHE A 67 -2.47 1.45 -2.39
C PHE A 67 -2.74 2.92 -2.15
N VAL A 68 -1.86 3.58 -1.41
CA VAL A 68 -1.98 4.99 -1.06
C VAL A 68 -0.95 5.79 -1.82
N TYR A 69 -1.42 6.71 -2.67
CA TYR A 69 -0.58 7.60 -3.43
C TYR A 69 -0.70 9.01 -2.88
N PHE A 70 0.40 9.73 -2.89
CA PHE A 70 0.48 11.12 -2.52
C PHE A 70 0.88 11.94 -3.72
N GLN A 71 0.03 12.89 -4.11
CA GLN A 71 0.33 13.90 -5.11
C GLN A 71 0.74 15.19 -4.42
N PHE A 72 1.89 15.71 -4.84
CA PHE A 72 2.44 17.01 -4.48
C PHE A 72 2.76 17.80 -5.76
N PRO A 73 3.06 19.10 -5.67
CA PRO A 73 3.29 19.93 -6.87
C PRO A 73 4.38 19.42 -7.83
N GLY A 74 5.32 18.60 -7.32
CA GLY A 74 6.44 18.05 -8.09
C GLY A 74 6.24 16.62 -8.61
N GLY A 75 5.13 15.96 -8.33
CA GLY A 75 4.91 14.59 -8.79
C GLY A 75 3.93 13.78 -7.97
N VAL A 76 3.93 12.46 -8.22
CA VAL A 76 3.10 11.48 -7.53
C VAL A 76 3.99 10.35 -7.04
N GLN A 77 3.76 9.94 -5.80
CA GLN A 77 4.44 8.79 -5.21
C GLN A 77 3.40 7.81 -4.67
N LEU A 78 3.58 6.53 -4.97
CA LEU A 78 3.03 5.47 -4.14
C LEU A 78 3.83 5.50 -2.82
N ILE A 79 3.14 5.65 -1.70
CA ILE A 79 3.81 5.81 -0.38
C ILE A 79 3.53 4.64 0.55
N ASN A 80 2.42 3.94 0.36
CA ASN A 80 2.03 2.84 1.22
C ASN A 80 1.23 1.78 0.46
N ALA A 81 1.47 0.52 0.81
CA ALA A 81 0.63 -0.61 0.46
C ALA A 81 0.15 -1.24 1.77
N LYS A 82 -1.16 -1.48 1.89
CA LYS A 82 -1.78 -1.97 3.12
C LYS A 82 -2.74 -3.10 2.81
N TYR A 83 -2.63 -4.21 3.53
CA TYR A 83 -3.65 -5.26 3.58
C TYR A 83 -4.50 -5.09 4.85
N VAL A 84 -5.80 -5.30 4.73
CA VAL A 84 -6.75 -5.38 5.85
C VAL A 84 -7.60 -6.63 5.67
N GLY A 85 -7.54 -7.55 6.62
CA GLY A 85 -8.38 -8.74 6.62
C GLY A 85 -7.92 -9.84 7.59
N PRO A 86 -8.57 -11.01 7.55
CA PRO A 86 -8.43 -12.05 8.58
C PRO A 86 -7.33 -13.08 8.27
N ASP A 87 -6.51 -12.84 7.24
CA ASP A 87 -5.47 -13.79 6.83
C ASP A 87 -4.24 -13.69 7.73
N ASP A 88 -3.51 -14.81 7.82
CA ASP A 88 -2.25 -14.88 8.55
C ASP A 88 -1.30 -13.75 8.12
N PRO A 89 -0.70 -13.00 9.07
CA PRO A 89 0.12 -11.83 8.74
C PRO A 89 1.34 -12.13 7.87
N GLU A 90 1.99 -13.29 8.02
CA GLU A 90 3.18 -13.63 7.22
C GLU A 90 2.77 -13.85 5.77
N THR A 91 1.69 -14.61 5.56
CA THR A 91 1.08 -14.80 4.23
C THR A 91 0.64 -13.46 3.62
N ALA A 92 0.02 -12.60 4.43
CA ALA A 92 -0.42 -11.28 3.99
C ALA A 92 0.77 -10.38 3.58
N VAL A 93 1.89 -10.41 4.31
CA VAL A 93 3.11 -9.66 3.95
C VAL A 93 3.63 -10.10 2.58
N GLU A 94 3.77 -11.41 2.34
CA GLU A 94 4.26 -11.92 1.06
C GLU A 94 3.37 -11.53 -0.11
N MET A 95 2.05 -11.69 0.06
CA MET A 95 1.08 -11.40 -0.99
C MET A 95 0.92 -9.91 -1.24
N LEU A 96 1.01 -9.09 -0.19
CA LEU A 96 1.03 -7.63 -0.31
C LEU A 96 2.29 -7.15 -1.03
N ALA A 97 3.44 -7.76 -0.78
CA ALA A 97 4.69 -7.45 -1.49
C ALA A 97 4.57 -7.77 -2.99
N LYS A 98 4.01 -8.92 -3.35
CA LYS A 98 3.72 -9.26 -4.76
C LYS A 98 2.75 -8.27 -5.39
N ALA A 99 1.66 -7.96 -4.67
CA ALA A 99 0.65 -7.01 -5.14
C ALA A 99 1.22 -5.60 -5.37
N TYR A 100 2.17 -5.16 -4.53
CA TYR A 100 2.91 -3.92 -4.72
C TYR A 100 3.77 -3.94 -6.00
N GLN A 101 4.52 -5.01 -6.25
CA GLN A 101 5.35 -5.11 -7.46
C GLN A 101 4.50 -5.04 -8.74
N GLU A 102 3.34 -5.71 -8.77
CA GLU A 102 2.39 -5.63 -9.88
C GLU A 102 1.85 -4.21 -10.10
N GLU A 103 1.54 -3.49 -9.02
CA GLU A 103 1.01 -2.13 -9.09
C GLU A 103 2.05 -1.17 -9.67
N VAL A 104 3.30 -1.32 -9.25
CA VAL A 104 4.43 -0.54 -9.80
C VAL A 104 4.65 -0.85 -11.27
N ALA A 105 4.64 -2.13 -11.67
CA ALA A 105 4.82 -2.54 -13.06
C ALA A 105 3.75 -1.93 -13.99
N LYS A 106 2.48 -1.94 -13.58
CA LYS A 106 1.39 -1.29 -14.32
C LYS A 106 1.57 0.22 -14.46
N GLY A 107 2.10 0.87 -13.41
CA GLY A 107 2.43 2.29 -13.46
C GLY A 107 3.54 2.62 -14.45
N GLU A 108 4.48 1.70 -14.67
CA GLU A 108 5.58 1.85 -15.63
C GLU A 108 5.13 1.57 -17.09
N GLU A 109 4.22 0.62 -17.31
CA GLU A 109 3.62 0.37 -18.64
C GLU A 109 2.84 1.58 -19.16
N ASN A 110 2.03 2.23 -18.32
CA ASN A 110 1.28 3.44 -18.66
C ASN A 110 2.17 4.68 -18.93
N ARG A 111 3.50 4.58 -18.80
CA ARG A 111 4.45 5.66 -19.10
C ARG A 111 4.92 5.65 -20.56
N GLN A 112 4.74 4.54 -21.28
CA GLN A 112 5.25 4.35 -22.64
C GLN A 112 4.22 4.64 -23.75
N ASP A 113 2.96 4.88 -23.38
CA ASP A 113 1.88 5.36 -24.25
C ASP A 113 1.67 6.88 -24.12
#